data_AF-A0A067DUB6-F1
#
_entry.id   AF-A0A067DUB6-F1
#
_cell.length_a   1.000
_cell.length_b   1.000
_cell.length_c   1.000
_cell.angle_alpha   90.00
_cell.angle_beta   90.00
_cell.angle_gamma   90.00
#
_symmetry.space_group_name_H-M   'P 1'
#
loop_
_entity.id
_entity.type
_entity.pdbx_description
1 polymer ?
#
loop_
_entity_poly.entity_id
_entity_poly.type
_entity_poly.pdbx_seq_one_letter_code
_entity_poly.pdbx_strand_id
1 'polypeptide(L)'
;MALLLLHLFTITTWLSILRIPLLASALSFNYSSFSPLSDDNITYQRAYPDSNRMIQLPPNPETAGRATYNKPMHLWDKTTRNLADFTTHFSFVIDSQKRTICADGLAFFLAPQGAPATANDDKGGGSLGLTKDIEPLN
;
A
#
# COMPACT_ATOMS: atom_id res chain seq x y z
N MET A 1 -2.49 50.20 29.47
CA MET A 1 -3.42 49.06 29.34
C MET A 1 -3.49 48.55 27.90
N ALA A 2 -3.87 49.37 26.91
CA ALA A 2 -4.05 48.94 25.52
C ALA A 2 -2.78 48.37 24.85
N LEU A 3 -1.60 48.97 25.06
CA LEU A 3 -0.33 48.52 24.46
C LEU A 3 0.10 47.12 24.97
N LEU A 4 -0.12 46.85 26.26
CA LEU A 4 0.19 45.56 26.87
C LEU A 4 -0.74 44.46 26.33
N LEU A 5 -2.02 44.77 26.16
CA LEU A 5 -3.01 43.86 25.55
C LEU A 5 -2.67 43.54 24.09
N LEU A 6 -2.17 44.52 23.33
CA LEU A 6 -1.72 44.33 21.96
C LEU A 6 -0.51 43.39 21.90
N HIS A 7 0.48 43.58 22.78
CA HIS A 7 1.65 42.69 22.85
C HIS A 7 1.30 41.25 23.23
N LEU A 8 0.43 41.07 24.24
CA LEU A 8 -0.05 39.75 24.64
C LEU A 8 -0.79 39.06 23.48
N PHE A 9 -1.62 39.80 22.72
CA PHE A 9 -2.31 39.29 21.54
C PHE A 9 -1.36 38.91 20.40
N THR A 10 -0.29 39.68 20.17
CA THR A 10 0.72 39.33 19.15
C THR A 10 1.54 38.09 19.53
N ILE A 11 1.85 37.92 20.83
CA ILE A 11 2.62 36.76 21.31
C ILE A 11 1.76 35.49 21.24
N THR A 12 0.48 35.56 21.60
CA THR A 12 -0.41 34.40 21.52
C THR A 12 -0.71 34.00 20.08
N THR A 13 -0.90 34.95 19.17
CA THR A 13 -1.06 34.64 17.74
C THR A 13 0.22 34.05 17.14
N TRP A 14 1.40 34.57 17.47
CA TRP A 14 2.69 34.00 17.05
C TRP A 14 2.90 32.56 17.58
N LEU A 15 2.63 32.33 18.86
CA LEU A 15 2.69 31.00 19.47
C LEU A 15 1.64 30.03 18.89
N SER A 16 0.51 30.54 18.39
CA SER A 16 -0.53 29.74 17.74
C SER A 16 -0.15 29.34 16.31
N ILE A 17 0.57 30.20 15.59
CA ILE A 17 1.16 29.89 14.27
C ILE A 17 2.29 28.85 14.40
N LEU A 18 3.06 28.89 15.50
CA LEU A 18 4.12 27.92 15.80
C LEU A 18 3.57 26.54 16.23
N ARG A 19 2.27 26.44 16.54
CA ARG A 19 1.58 25.19 16.92
C ARG A 19 0.97 24.44 15.72
N ILE A 20 1.24 24.82 14.48
CA ILE A 20 0.97 23.92 13.36
C ILE A 20 1.93 22.73 13.53
N PRO A 21 1.45 21.52 13.82
CA PRO A 21 2.35 20.38 13.91
C PRO A 21 2.93 20.13 12.52
N LEU A 22 4.21 20.47 12.34
CA LEU A 22 5.06 19.99 11.25
C LEU A 22 5.39 18.50 11.50
N LEU A 23 4.37 17.68 11.76
CA LEU A 23 4.51 16.26 12.01
C LEU A 23 3.80 15.54 10.88
N ALA A 24 4.46 15.50 9.72
CA ALA A 24 4.17 14.48 8.74
C ALA A 24 4.62 13.15 9.35
N SER A 25 3.67 12.30 9.76
CA SER A 25 4.00 10.93 10.16
C SER A 25 4.16 10.08 8.90
N ALA A 26 5.36 9.53 8.71
CA ALA A 26 5.60 8.57 7.64
C ALA A 26 4.85 7.26 7.94
N LEU A 27 4.21 6.68 6.92
CA LEU A 27 3.62 5.34 7.03
C LEU A 27 4.76 4.32 7.06
N SER A 28 4.82 3.50 8.11
CA SER A 28 5.83 2.44 8.25
C SER A 28 5.18 1.19 8.83
N PHE A 29 5.53 0.03 8.27
CA PHE A 29 5.09 -1.27 8.71
C PHE A 29 6.15 -2.32 8.38
N ASN A 30 6.18 -3.41 9.16
CA ASN A 30 7.08 -4.54 8.95
C ASN A 30 6.35 -5.83 9.31
N TYR A 31 6.35 -6.79 8.39
CA TYR A 31 5.78 -8.12 8.58
C TYR A 31 6.86 -9.16 8.35
N SER A 32 7.20 -9.92 9.40
CA SER A 32 8.08 -11.09 9.31
C SER A 32 7.29 -12.40 9.18
N SER A 33 5.98 -12.37 9.42
CA SER A 33 5.06 -13.51 9.32
C SER A 33 3.63 -13.01 9.14
N PHE A 34 2.79 -13.80 8.48
CA PHE A 34 1.41 -13.45 8.15
C PHE A 34 0.40 -14.38 8.85
N SER A 35 -0.66 -13.82 9.39
CA SER A 35 -1.75 -14.54 10.07
C SER A 35 -3.07 -13.80 9.89
N PRO A 36 -4.12 -14.44 9.34
CA PRO A 36 -5.38 -13.77 9.07
C PRO A 36 -6.15 -13.43 10.34
N LEU A 37 -5.79 -14.01 11.49
CA LEU A 37 -6.40 -13.75 12.79
C LEU A 37 -5.79 -12.55 13.52
N SER A 38 -4.62 -12.06 13.08
CA SER A 38 -3.88 -10.99 13.75
C SER A 38 -3.56 -9.80 12.85
N ASP A 39 -3.66 -9.98 11.53
CA ASP A 39 -3.26 -8.97 10.56
C ASP A 39 -4.47 -8.16 10.06
N ASP A 40 -5.07 -7.37 10.95
CA ASP A 40 -6.27 -6.57 10.64
C ASP A 40 -6.04 -5.51 9.54
N ASN A 41 -4.77 -5.18 9.26
CA ASN A 41 -4.38 -4.21 8.25
C ASN A 41 -4.09 -4.82 6.87
N ILE A 42 -4.25 -6.13 6.67
CA ILE A 42 -4.05 -6.76 5.35
C ILE A 42 -5.35 -7.38 4.87
N THR A 43 -5.77 -7.02 3.65
CA THR A 43 -6.86 -7.69 2.94
C THR A 43 -6.29 -8.70 1.95
N TYR A 44 -6.76 -9.93 2.02
CA TYR A 44 -6.38 -11.00 1.09
C TYR A 44 -7.50 -11.25 0.07
N GLN A 45 -7.14 -11.34 -1.21
CA GLN A 45 -8.07 -11.65 -2.30
C GLN A 45 -7.47 -12.77 -3.15
N ARG A 46 -8.06 -13.98 -3.08
CA ARG A 46 -7.53 -15.23 -3.65
C ARG A 46 -6.10 -15.59 -3.22
N ALA A 47 -5.49 -14.81 -2.33
CA ALA A 47 -4.28 -15.12 -1.60
C ALA A 47 -4.65 -15.57 -0.18
N TYR A 48 -3.74 -16.26 0.50
CA TYR A 48 -3.93 -16.71 1.87
C TYR A 48 -2.59 -16.96 2.56
N PRO A 49 -2.44 -16.68 3.86
CA PRO A 49 -1.29 -17.14 4.62
C PRO A 49 -1.38 -18.66 4.86
N ASP A 50 -0.30 -19.38 4.62
CA ASP A 50 -0.20 -20.82 4.88
C ASP A 50 0.20 -21.13 6.33
N SER A 51 0.41 -22.42 6.63
CA SER A 51 0.86 -22.89 7.94
C SER A 51 2.26 -22.38 8.33
N ASN A 52 3.09 -22.03 7.34
CA ASN A 52 4.41 -21.43 7.55
C ASN A 52 4.34 -19.92 7.72
N ARG A 53 3.12 -19.35 7.76
CA ARG A 53 2.86 -17.91 7.88
C ARG A 53 3.43 -17.11 6.72
N MET A 54 3.46 -17.70 5.52
CA MET A 54 3.82 -17.04 4.27
C MET A 54 2.57 -16.80 3.43
N ILE A 55 2.50 -15.64 2.76
CA ILE A 55 1.40 -15.39 1.82
C ILE A 55 1.59 -16.28 0.59
N GLN A 56 0.60 -17.12 0.33
CA GLN A 56 0.49 -17.92 -0.88
C GLN A 56 -0.45 -17.22 -1.86
N LEU A 57 0.01 -17.15 -3.11
CA LEU A 57 -0.82 -16.78 -4.27
C LEU A 57 -1.50 -18.04 -4.83
N PRO A 58 -2.60 -17.90 -5.59
CA PRO A 58 -3.31 -19.06 -6.11
C PRO A 58 -2.41 -19.87 -7.06
N PRO A 59 -2.45 -21.21 -7.00
CA PRO A 59 -1.59 -22.07 -7.81
C PRO A 59 -2.07 -22.20 -9.27
N ASN A 60 -3.28 -21.74 -9.58
CA ASN A 60 -3.82 -21.77 -10.93
C ASN A 60 -3.26 -20.57 -11.72
N PRO A 61 -2.51 -20.79 -12.81
CA PRO A 61 -1.96 -19.69 -13.62
C PRO A 61 -3.04 -18.81 -14.25
N GLU A 62 -4.28 -19.28 -14.37
CA GLU A 62 -5.40 -18.49 -14.89
C GLU A 62 -6.01 -17.53 -13.87
N THR A 63 -5.57 -17.55 -12.61
CA THR A 63 -6.09 -16.67 -11.57
C THR A 63 -5.00 -15.85 -10.91
N ALA A 64 -5.31 -14.58 -10.65
CA ALA A 64 -4.45 -13.71 -9.86
C ALA A 64 -4.96 -13.62 -8.41
N GLY A 65 -4.02 -13.59 -7.47
CA GLY A 65 -4.26 -13.28 -6.06
C GLY A 65 -3.45 -12.06 -5.62
N ARG A 66 -3.92 -11.39 -4.56
CA ARG A 66 -3.24 -10.23 -4.00
C ARG A 66 -3.43 -10.12 -2.49
N ALA A 67 -2.47 -9.47 -1.85
CA ALA A 67 -2.54 -9.02 -0.46
C ALA A 67 -2.31 -7.51 -0.42
N THR A 68 -3.23 -6.78 0.20
CA THR A 68 -3.24 -5.30 0.18
C THR A 68 -3.17 -4.77 1.60
N TYR A 69 -2.23 -3.85 1.85
CA TYR A 69 -2.19 -3.12 3.12
C TYR A 69 -3.27 -2.03 3.12
N ASN A 70 -4.10 -2.02 4.16
CA ASN A 70 -5.35 -1.27 4.18
C ASN A 70 -5.20 0.21 4.58
N LYS A 71 -4.09 0.60 5.23
CA LYS A 71 -3.89 2.01 5.59
C LYS A 71 -3.48 2.81 4.35
N PRO A 72 -4.16 3.94 4.05
CA PRO A 72 -3.83 4.75 2.90
C PRO A 72 -2.44 5.38 3.04
N MET A 73 -1.71 5.41 1.94
CA MET A 73 -0.44 6.13 1.82
C MET A 73 -0.67 7.45 1.09
N HIS A 74 -0.29 8.56 1.72
CA HIS A 74 -0.41 9.88 1.12
C HIS A 74 0.81 10.18 0.22
N LEU A 75 0.65 10.00 -1.09
CA LEU A 75 1.76 10.09 -2.05
C LEU A 75 2.14 11.53 -2.44
N TRP A 76 1.21 12.48 -2.35
CA TRP A 76 1.46 13.87 -2.72
C TRP A 76 0.40 14.82 -2.13
N ASP A 77 0.82 16.05 -1.86
CA ASP A 77 -0.07 17.12 -1.40
C ASP A 77 -0.27 18.18 -2.50
N LYS A 78 -1.52 18.46 -2.85
CA LYS A 78 -1.86 19.36 -3.95
C LYS A 78 -1.55 20.83 -3.65
N THR A 79 -1.66 21.25 -2.40
CA THR A 79 -1.51 22.65 -1.98
C THR A 79 -0.05 23.07 -1.96
N THR A 80 0.79 22.20 -1.39
CA THR A 80 2.22 22.41 -1.19
C THR A 80 3.06 21.88 -2.36
N ARG A 81 2.49 21.01 -3.20
CA ARG A 81 3.20 20.27 -4.27
C ARG A 81 4.28 19.32 -3.76
N ASN A 82 4.27 19.01 -2.46
CA ASN A 82 5.20 18.05 -1.88
C ASN A 82 4.85 16.63 -2.34
N LEU A 83 5.87 15.84 -2.64
CA LEU A 83 5.78 14.42 -2.98
C LEU A 83 6.32 13.59 -1.80
N ALA A 84 5.77 12.40 -1.62
CA ALA A 84 6.33 11.41 -0.70
C ALA A 84 7.38 10.55 -1.42
N ASP A 85 8.44 10.21 -0.72
CA ASP A 85 9.33 9.10 -1.04
C ASP A 85 8.88 7.84 -0.29
N PHE A 86 9.26 6.67 -0.79
CA PHE A 86 9.05 5.42 -0.08
C PHE A 86 10.15 4.41 -0.40
N THR A 87 10.34 3.50 0.56
CA THR A 87 11.24 2.36 0.41
C THR A 87 10.49 1.12 0.87
N THR A 88 10.55 0.06 0.07
CA THR A 88 9.93 -1.24 0.39
C THR A 88 10.97 -2.34 0.24
N HIS A 89 10.92 -3.30 1.15
CA HIS A 89 11.71 -4.52 1.10
C HIS A 89 10.76 -5.69 1.32
N PHE A 90 10.77 -6.66 0.42
CA PHE A 90 10.00 -7.89 0.55
C PHE A 90 10.85 -9.07 0.10
N SER A 91 10.63 -10.22 0.73
CA SER A 91 11.25 -11.49 0.35
C SER A 91 10.16 -12.40 -0.20
N PHE A 92 10.50 -13.16 -1.23
CA PHE A 92 9.56 -14.07 -1.88
C PHE A 92 10.28 -15.33 -2.36
N VAL A 93 9.51 -16.40 -2.57
CA VAL A 93 9.98 -17.64 -3.17
C VAL A 93 9.06 -17.96 -4.33
N ILE A 94 9.64 -18.22 -5.50
CA ILE A 94 8.93 -18.79 -6.66
C ILE A 94 9.47 -20.20 -6.83
N ASP A 95 8.60 -21.20 -6.60
CA ASP A 95 8.92 -22.61 -6.81
C ASP A 95 8.08 -23.15 -7.97
N SER A 96 8.75 -23.52 -9.07
CA SER A 96 8.10 -24.09 -10.24
C SER A 96 7.63 -25.54 -10.03
N GLN A 97 8.00 -26.16 -8.90
CA GLN A 97 7.67 -27.55 -8.56
C GLN A 97 8.08 -28.52 -9.67
N LYS A 98 9.32 -28.36 -10.16
CA LYS A 98 9.92 -29.16 -11.25
C LYS A 98 9.28 -28.97 -12.63
N ARG A 99 8.40 -27.97 -12.80
CA ARG A 99 7.89 -27.60 -14.13
C ARG A 99 9.01 -26.95 -14.95
N THR A 100 9.04 -27.27 -16.24
CA THR A 100 9.98 -26.70 -17.21
C THR A 100 9.66 -25.24 -17.56
N ILE A 101 8.42 -24.83 -17.39
CA ILE A 101 7.96 -23.45 -17.57
C ILE A 101 7.61 -22.89 -16.19
N CYS A 102 8.20 -21.73 -15.87
CA CYS A 102 7.94 -20.97 -14.67
C CYS A 102 7.33 -19.63 -15.08
N ALA A 103 6.05 -19.46 -14.80
CA ALA A 103 5.25 -18.29 -15.13
C ALA A 103 4.14 -18.16 -14.07
N ASP A 104 3.55 -16.98 -13.87
CA ASP A 104 3.77 -15.73 -14.62
C ASP A 104 4.60 -14.67 -13.87
N GLY A 105 4.57 -14.67 -12.53
CA GLY A 105 5.43 -13.81 -11.72
C GLY A 105 4.71 -13.20 -10.51
N LEU A 106 5.29 -12.11 -9.99
CA LEU A 106 4.79 -11.35 -8.85
C LEU A 106 5.10 -9.86 -9.06
N ALA A 107 4.21 -8.99 -8.56
CA ALA A 107 4.37 -7.55 -8.61
C ALA A 107 4.09 -6.90 -7.26
N PHE A 108 4.83 -5.84 -6.96
CA PHE A 108 4.45 -4.83 -5.98
C PHE A 108 3.68 -3.72 -6.69
N PHE A 109 2.57 -3.26 -6.12
CA PHE A 109 1.71 -2.26 -6.76
C PHE A 109 1.22 -1.22 -5.75
N LEU A 110 0.91 -0.03 -6.27
CA LEU A 110 0.16 1.02 -5.58
C LEU A 110 -1.16 1.21 -6.34
N ALA A 111 -2.27 1.31 -5.62
CA ALA A 111 -3.59 1.51 -6.20
C ALA A 111 -4.35 2.61 -5.44
N PRO A 112 -5.28 3.33 -6.10
CA PRO A 112 -6.17 4.26 -5.41
C PRO A 112 -6.92 3.57 -4.27
N GLN A 113 -7.10 4.28 -3.15
CA GLN A 113 -7.86 3.75 -2.03
C GLN A 113 -9.29 3.40 -2.46
N GLY A 114 -9.75 2.20 -2.12
CA GLY A 114 -11.09 1.74 -2.51
C GLY A 114 -11.24 1.43 -4.00
N ALA A 115 -10.15 1.38 -4.77
CA ALA A 115 -10.18 0.77 -6.10
C ALA A 115 -10.80 -0.64 -5.96
N PRO A 116 -11.83 -0.97 -6.76
CA PRO A 116 -12.37 -2.31 -6.75
C PRO A 116 -11.22 -3.28 -6.99
N ALA A 117 -11.17 -4.38 -6.23
CA ALA A 117 -10.53 -5.59 -6.73
C ALA A 117 -11.09 -5.77 -8.13
N THR A 118 -10.26 -5.66 -9.17
CA THR A 118 -10.67 -5.53 -10.56
C THR A 118 -11.85 -6.45 -10.82
N ALA A 119 -13.05 -5.87 -10.80
CA ALA A 119 -14.26 -6.65 -10.65
C ALA A 119 -14.40 -7.47 -11.93
N ASN A 120 -14.19 -8.77 -11.76
CA ASN A 120 -14.51 -9.85 -12.70
C ASN A 120 -13.46 -10.27 -13.75
N ASP A 121 -12.29 -9.63 -13.83
CA ASP A 121 -11.23 -10.00 -14.80
C ASP A 121 -9.84 -10.17 -14.16
N ASP A 122 -9.76 -10.68 -12.92
CA ASP A 122 -8.49 -11.10 -12.28
C ASP A 122 -7.93 -12.38 -12.94
N LYS A 123 -7.86 -12.40 -14.26
CA LYS A 123 -7.16 -13.43 -15.00
C LYS A 123 -5.70 -13.34 -14.60
N GLY A 124 -5.11 -14.50 -14.29
CA GLY A 124 -3.68 -14.64 -14.11
C GLY A 124 -2.96 -14.47 -15.44
N GLY A 125 -1.90 -15.22 -15.69
CA GLY A 125 -1.10 -15.00 -16.88
C GLY A 125 -0.24 -13.75 -16.75
N GLY A 126 0.22 -13.25 -17.89
CA GLY A 126 1.11 -12.08 -17.98
C GLY A 126 0.54 -10.75 -17.48
N SER A 127 -0.76 -10.66 -17.17
CA SER A 127 -1.37 -9.44 -16.59
C SER A 127 -1.01 -9.24 -15.11
N LEU A 128 -0.59 -10.32 -14.43
CA LEU A 128 -0.37 -10.37 -12.98
C LEU A 128 -1.57 -9.89 -12.15
N GLY A 129 -2.78 -9.88 -12.72
CA GLY A 129 -3.98 -9.31 -12.10
C GLY A 129 -3.96 -7.79 -11.95
N LEU A 130 -3.12 -7.08 -12.71
CA LEU A 130 -2.98 -5.61 -12.66
C LEU A 130 -3.76 -4.90 -13.75
N THR A 131 -4.04 -5.56 -14.87
CA THR A 131 -4.71 -4.99 -16.04
C THR A 131 -5.81 -5.90 -16.55
N LYS A 132 -6.71 -5.34 -17.35
CA LYS A 132 -7.65 -6.12 -18.16
C LYS A 132 -6.94 -6.56 -19.44
N ASP A 133 -7.30 -7.73 -19.99
CA ASP A 133 -6.70 -8.34 -21.18
C ASP A 133 -6.74 -7.47 -22.47
N ILE A 134 -7.39 -6.29 -22.45
CA ILE A 134 -7.72 -5.50 -23.66
C ILE A 134 -7.27 -4.03 -23.57
N GLU A 135 -6.49 -3.62 -22.57
CA GLU A 135 -5.81 -2.31 -22.63
C GLU A 135 -4.29 -2.49 -22.75
N PRO A 136 -3.64 -1.96 -23.81
CA PRO A 136 -2.19 -1.96 -23.90
C PRO A 136 -1.61 -1.12 -22.75
N LEU A 137 -0.52 -1.59 -22.14
CA LEU A 137 0.33 -0.73 -21.31
C LEU A 137 0.84 0.40 -22.22
N ASN A 138 0.41 1.63 -21.92
CA ASN A 138 0.94 2.84 -22.55
C ASN A 138 2.37 3.12 -22.08
#